data_AF-A0A239CNB2-F1
#
_entry.id   AF-A0A239CNB2-F1
#
_cell.length_a   1.000
_cell.length_b   1.000
_cell.length_c   1.000
_cell.angle_alpha   90.00
_cell.angle_beta   90.00
_cell.angle_gamma   90.00
#
_symmetry.space_group_name_H-M   'P 1'
#
loop_
_entity.id
_entity.type
_entity.pdbx_description
1 polymer ?
#
loop_
_entity_poly.entity_id
_entity_poly.type
_entity_poly.pdbx_seq_one_letter_code
_entity_poly.pdbx_strand_id
1 'polypeptide(L)' 'MTPAMLKMLRESGHDPLDGRGYGVELRGAGEWATARALVAASLGWIEGGRPQGSELPGLFFANRDGVAIVAAEAEDDMPW' A
#
# COMPACT_ATOMS: atom_id res chain seq x y z
N MET A 1 -13.31 3.05 -0.81
CA MET A 1 -11.97 2.63 -1.29
C MET A 1 -12.06 2.33 -2.79
N THR A 2 -11.01 2.52 -3.59
CA THR A 2 -11.02 2.08 -5.02
C THR A 2 -10.42 0.67 -5.16
N PRO A 3 -10.72 -0.10 -6.23
CA PRO A 3 -10.11 -1.40 -6.47
C PRO A 3 -8.58 -1.35 -6.56
N ALA A 4 -8.02 -0.28 -7.12
CA ALA A 4 -6.57 -0.08 -7.20
C ALA A 4 -5.93 0.13 -5.82
N MET A 5 -6.60 0.90 -4.95
CA MET A 5 -6.16 1.11 -3.55
C MET A 5 -6.20 -0.20 -2.75
N LEU A 6 -7.28 -0.97 -2.87
CA LEU A 6 -7.41 -2.28 -2.22
C LEU A 6 -6.34 -3.26 -2.70
N LYS A 7 -6.10 -3.30 -4.01
CA LYS A 7 -5.04 -4.15 -4.60
C LYS A 7 -3.67 -3.78 -4.04
N MET A 8 -3.31 -2.49 -4.04
CA MET A 8 -2.02 -2.03 -3.53
C MET A 8 -1.86 -2.33 -2.03
N LEU A 9 -2.91 -2.15 -1.23
CA LEU A 9 -2.90 -2.53 0.18
C LEU A 9 -2.73 -4.04 0.38
N ARG A 10 -3.37 -4.88 -0.45
CA ARG A 10 -3.24 -6.35 -0.43
C ARG A 10 -1.85 -6.84 -0.82
N GLU A 11 -1.24 -6.19 -1.79
CA GLU A 11 0.09 -6.54 -2.32
C GLU A 11 1.23 -5.99 -1.46
N SER A 12 0.93 -5.03 -0.57
CA SER A 12 1.85 -4.53 0.45
C SER A 12 1.54 -5.15 1.80
N GLY A 13 2.51 -5.16 2.72
CA GLY A 13 2.23 -5.66 4.06
C GLY A 13 3.06 -4.97 5.12
N HIS A 14 2.48 -4.90 6.31
CA HIS A 14 3.16 -4.58 7.54
C HIS A 14 3.27 -5.88 8.34
N ASP A 15 4.50 -6.34 8.62
CA ASP A 15 4.70 -7.39 9.63
C ASP A 15 4.89 -6.71 11.00
N PRO A 16 3.89 -6.76 11.91
CA PRO A 16 3.99 -6.14 13.22
C PRO A 16 4.92 -6.89 14.19
N LEU A 17 5.36 -8.13 13.88
CA LEU A 17 6.27 -8.91 14.72
C LEU A 17 7.74 -8.60 14.42
N ASP A 18 8.05 -8.37 13.14
CA ASP A 18 9.44 -8.33 12.66
C ASP A 18 9.86 -6.92 12.20
N GLY A 19 8.89 -6.01 12.03
CA GLY A 19 9.10 -4.67 11.47
C GLY A 19 9.48 -4.68 9.98
N ARG A 20 9.46 -5.83 9.32
CA ARG A 20 9.80 -6.02 7.91
C ARG A 20 8.54 -6.13 7.09
N GLY A 21 8.10 -5.00 6.53
CA GLY A 21 7.02 -4.98 5.55
C GLY A 21 7.47 -5.39 4.15
N TYR A 22 6.55 -5.88 3.33
CA TYR A 22 6.77 -6.04 1.89
C TYR A 22 6.26 -4.79 1.18
N GLY A 23 7.18 -4.06 0.55
CA GLY A 23 6.87 -2.86 -0.22
C GLY A 23 6.48 -3.18 -1.66
N VAL A 24 5.48 -2.48 -2.20
CA VAL A 24 5.07 -2.56 -3.60
C VAL A 24 5.82 -1.51 -4.40
N GLU A 25 6.51 -1.93 -5.46
CA GLU A 25 7.23 -1.04 -6.36
C GLU A 25 6.26 -0.17 -7.17
N LEU A 26 6.52 1.14 -7.23
CA LEU A 26 5.68 2.12 -7.90
C LEU A 26 6.17 2.36 -9.34
N ARG A 27 5.62 1.60 -10.28
CA ARG A 27 5.89 1.61 -11.71
C ARG A 27 4.91 2.50 -12.46
N GLY A 28 5.24 3.78 -12.51
CA GLY A 28 4.56 4.76 -13.36
C GLY A 28 3.42 5.53 -12.68
N ALA A 29 2.88 6.52 -13.39
CA ALA A 29 2.07 7.59 -12.79
C ALA A 29 0.80 7.12 -12.06
N GLY A 30 0.16 6.04 -12.53
CA GLY A 30 -1.07 5.52 -11.92
C GLY A 30 -0.85 4.91 -10.53
N GLU A 31 0.23 4.15 -10.35
CA GLU A 31 0.59 3.56 -9.07
C GLU A 31 1.05 4.64 -8.08
N TRP A 32 1.81 5.64 -8.57
CA TRP A 32 2.16 6.82 -7.78
C TRP A 32 0.95 7.61 -7.28
N ALA A 33 -0.06 7.80 -8.14
CA ALA A 33 -1.30 8.46 -7.73
C ALA A 33 -2.05 7.65 -6.67
N THR A 34 -2.12 6.33 -6.84
CA THR A 34 -2.76 5.41 -5.90
C THR A 34 -2.05 5.42 -4.54
N ALA A 35 -0.73 5.30 -4.53
CA ALA A 35 0.08 5.32 -3.31
C ALA A 35 -0.08 6.66 -2.56
N ARG A 36 -0.06 7.79 -3.28
CA ARG A 36 -0.27 9.11 -2.67
C ARG A 36 -1.66 9.25 -2.05
N ALA A 37 -2.69 8.70 -2.69
CA ALA A 37 -4.04 8.70 -2.12
C ALA A 37 -4.11 7.87 -0.82
N LEU A 38 -3.43 6.72 -0.77
CA LEU A 38 -3.33 5.88 0.43
C LEU A 38 -2.56 6.55 1.56
N VAL A 39 -1.44 7.22 1.24
CA VAL A 39 -0.67 8.02 2.21
C VAL A 39 -1.51 9.18 2.74
N ALA A 40 -2.23 9.90 1.87
CA ALA A 40 -3.12 10.98 2.30
C ALA A 40 -4.25 10.48 3.22
N ALA A 41 -4.68 9.23 3.04
CA ALA A 41 -5.63 8.55 3.93
C ALA A 41 -4.97 7.94 5.19
N SER A 42 -3.66 8.11 5.39
CA SER A 42 -2.91 7.54 6.52
C SER A 42 -2.96 6.00 6.60
N LEU A 43 -2.99 5.33 5.45
CA LEU A 43 -3.04 3.87 5.34
C LEU A 43 -1.69 3.22 5.00
N GLY A 44 -0.62 4.02 4.97
CA GLY A 44 0.71 3.56 4.60
C GLY A 44 1.68 4.72 4.39
N TRP A 45 2.88 4.41 3.94
CA TRP A 45 3.92 5.38 3.59
C TRP A 45 4.62 4.98 2.29
N ILE A 46 5.38 5.92 1.72
CA ILE A 46 6.22 5.70 0.54
C ILE A 46 7.68 5.90 0.95
N GLU A 47 8.55 4.98 0.53
CA GLU A 47 10.01 5.13 0.62
C GLU A 47 10.63 5.15 -0.77
N GLY A 48 11.76 5.82 -0.93
CA GLY A 48 12.45 5.94 -2.22
C GLY A 48 11.64 6.75 -3.25
N GLY A 49 12.06 6.70 -4.52
CA GLY A 49 11.34 7.34 -5.62
C GLY A 49 11.07 8.83 -5.44
N ARG A 50 11.99 9.70 -5.86
CA ARG A 50 11.63 11.11 -6.06
C ARG A 50 10.87 11.26 -7.37
N PRO A 51 9.86 12.14 -7.45
CA PRO A 51 9.30 12.58 -8.74
C PRO A 51 10.34 13.25 -9.67
N GLN A 52 11.56 13.54 -9.17
CA GLN A 52 12.66 14.22 -9.88
C GLN A 52 13.95 13.37 -9.93
N GLY A 53 13.86 12.08 -10.28
CA GLY A 53 15.04 11.30 -10.67
C GLY A 53 15.89 10.73 -9.53
N SER A 54 15.26 10.16 -8.50
CA SER A 54 15.99 9.24 -7.62
C SER A 54 16.35 7.96 -8.40
N GLU A 55 17.57 7.44 -8.21
CA GLU A 55 18.00 6.15 -8.76
C GLU A 55 17.29 4.95 -8.10
N LEU A 56 16.60 5.15 -6.98
CA LEU A 56 15.89 4.10 -6.26
C LEU A 56 14.42 4.05 -6.69
N PRO A 57 13.87 2.86 -7.01
CA PRO A 57 12.44 2.73 -7.26
C PRO A 57 11.65 3.15 -6.01
N GLY A 58 10.51 3.81 -6.22
CA GLY A 58 9.60 4.12 -5.11
C GLY A 58 8.89 2.87 -4.63
N LEU A 59 8.71 2.72 -3.33
CA LEU A 59 8.03 1.60 -2.69
C LEU A 59 6.91 2.12 -1.80
N PHE A 60 5.73 1.52 -1.91
CA PHE A 60 4.62 1.75 -0.99
C PHE A 60 4.55 0.63 0.05
N PHE A 61 4.34 0.99 1.31
CA PHE A 61 4.15 0.07 2.42
C PHE A 61 2.83 0.38 3.12
N ALA A 62 1.93 -0.61 3.23
CA ALA A 62 0.77 -0.48 4.12
C ALA A 62 1.22 -0.40 5.58
N ASN A 63 0.44 0.33 6.39
CA ASN A 63 0.54 0.27 7.84
C ASN A 63 -0.51 -0.68 8.43
N ARG A 64 -0.56 -0.77 9.76
CA ARG A 64 -1.53 -1.61 10.47
C ARG A 64 -2.98 -1.34 10.05
N ASP A 65 -3.35 -0.08 9.82
CA ASP A 65 -4.71 0.31 9.46
C ASP A 65 -5.04 -0.08 8.02
N GLY A 66 -4.09 0.10 7.10
CA GLY A 66 -4.21 -0.37 5.72
C GLY A 66 -4.40 -1.89 5.62
N VAL A 67 -3.66 -2.64 6.45
CA VAL A 67 -3.82 -4.11 6.56
C VAL A 67 -5.19 -4.48 7.14
N ALA A 68 -5.66 -3.75 8.17
CA ALA A 68 -6.96 -4.01 8.78
C ALA A 68 -8.14 -3.82 7.81
N ILE A 69 -8.06 -2.82 6.92
CA ILE A 69 -9.08 -2.62 5.88
C ILE A 69 -9.16 -3.82 4.93
N VAL A 70 -8.01 -4.35 4.52
CA VAL A 70 -7.96 -5.53 3.65
C VAL A 70 -8.55 -6.77 4.34
N ALA A 71 -8.26 -6.94 5.63
CA ALA A 71 -8.80 -8.05 6.42
C ALA A 71 -10.32 -7.98 6.55
N ALA A 72 -10.88 -6.80 6.84
CA ALA A 72 -12.32 -6.60 6.95
C ALA A 72 -13.06 -6.92 5.63
N GLU A 73 -12.53 -6.48 4.49
CA GLU A 73 -13.11 -6.79 3.18
C GLU A 73 -13.05 -8.28 2.83
N ALA A 74 -12.06 -9.02 3.33
CA ALA A 74 -11.98 -10.46 3.11
C ALA A 74 -12.98 -11.25 3.97
N GLU A 75 -13.34 -10.73 5.16
CA GLU A 75 -14.37 -11.32 6.02
C GLU A 75 -15.78 -11.13 5.44
N ASP A 76 -16.05 -9.99 4.79
CA ASP A 76 -17.33 -9.73 4.12
C ASP A 76 -17.54 -10.55 2.83
N ASP A 77 -16.46 -11.06 2.22
CA ASP A 77 -16.49 -11.90 1.01
C ASP A 77 -16.75 -13.40 1.33
N MET A 78 -16.91 -13.78 2.61
CA MET A 78 -17.28 -15.15 2.98
C MET A 78 -18.81 -15.33 2.94
N PRO A 79 -19.34 -16.15 2.00
CA PRO A 79 -20.76 -16.47 1.99
C PRO A 79 -21.03 -17.43 3.16
N TRP A 80 -21.92 -17.02 4.07
CA TRP A 80 -22.63 -17.96 4.94
C TRP A 80 -23.65 -18.76 4.13
#